data_AF-A0A4Y7UIM1-F1
#
_entry.id   AF-A0A4Y7UIM1-F1
#
_cell.length_a   1.000
_cell.length_b   1.000
_cell.length_c   1.000
_cell.angle_alpha   90.00
_cell.angle_beta   90.00
_cell.angle_gamma   90.00
#
_symmetry.space_group_name_H-M   'P 1'
#
loop_
_entity.id
_entity.type
_entity.pdbx_description
1 polymer ?
#
loop_
_entity_poly.entity_id
_entity_poly.type
_entity_poly.pdbx_seq_one_letter_code
_entity_poly.pdbx_strand_id
1 'polypeptide(L)'
;MSGYLGGFNVESIEFSDFDFTKFDISEINEKHFENKELKDFLKQSNFNSNEKEEFEQKINHTYSIKLQDGIFFYIDNIENGDVLAVDIAGNCYLLIHDPYKVIKIYNKEEFFSKLKANSLVKDTIEKYDYYSQNI
;
A
#
# COMPACT_ATOMS: atom_id res chain seq x y z
N MET A 1 9.33 23.05 -8.04
CA MET A 1 8.41 21.94 -7.69
C MET A 1 8.05 21.26 -8.99
N SER A 2 8.18 19.93 -9.07
CA SER A 2 7.78 19.14 -10.23
C SER A 2 6.73 18.14 -9.77
N GLY A 3 5.63 18.04 -10.50
CA GLY A 3 4.50 17.15 -10.19
C GLY A 3 3.90 16.61 -11.47
N TYR A 4 3.20 15.49 -11.37
CA TYR A 4 2.54 14.83 -12.49
C TYR A 4 1.04 15.06 -12.41
N LEU A 5 0.42 15.51 -13.50
CA LEU A 5 -1.03 15.57 -13.62
C LEU A 5 -1.54 14.20 -14.09
N GLY A 6 -2.21 13.48 -13.19
CA GLY A 6 -2.73 12.13 -13.45
C GLY A 6 -4.08 12.16 -14.18
N GLY A 7 -4.05 12.21 -15.52
CA GLY A 7 -5.20 12.00 -16.40
C GLY A 7 -6.24 13.14 -16.41
N PHE A 8 -6.93 13.30 -17.55
CA PHE A 8 -8.07 14.19 -17.71
C PHE A 8 -9.00 13.66 -18.80
N ASN A 9 -10.27 14.06 -18.77
CA ASN A 9 -11.23 13.77 -19.82
C ASN A 9 -11.62 15.08 -20.50
N VAL A 10 -11.55 15.12 -21.83
CA VAL A 10 -12.00 16.24 -22.65
C VAL A 10 -12.85 15.69 -23.79
N GLU A 11 -13.96 16.37 -24.09
CA GLU A 11 -14.87 15.97 -25.17
C GLU A 11 -14.31 16.27 -26.59
N SER A 12 -13.22 17.03 -26.67
CA SER A 12 -12.57 17.42 -27.92
C SER A 12 -11.48 16.43 -28.34
N ILE A 13 -11.47 16.06 -29.62
CA ILE A 13 -10.59 15.03 -30.21
C ILE A 13 -9.17 15.59 -30.48
N GLU A 14 -9.00 16.91 -30.54
CA GLU A 14 -7.72 17.53 -30.91
C GLU A 14 -6.92 18.00 -29.69
N PHE A 15 -5.91 17.22 -29.34
CA PHE A 15 -4.93 17.51 -28.30
C PHE A 15 -3.98 18.67 -28.65
N SER A 16 -3.90 19.08 -29.91
CA SER A 16 -3.02 20.15 -30.40
C SER A 16 -3.38 21.54 -29.86
N ASP A 17 -4.63 21.74 -29.44
CA ASP A 17 -5.11 23.00 -28.89
C ASP A 17 -4.94 23.09 -27.36
N PHE A 18 -4.38 22.05 -26.73
CA PHE A 18 -4.13 22.03 -25.30
C PHE A 18 -2.89 22.85 -24.95
N ASP A 19 -3.13 24.08 -24.51
CA ASP A 19 -2.07 25.00 -24.08
C ASP A 19 -1.81 24.88 -22.57
N PHE A 20 -0.83 24.05 -22.21
CA PHE A 20 -0.41 23.85 -20.83
C PHE A 20 0.14 25.12 -20.15
N THR A 21 0.49 26.17 -20.90
CA THR A 21 0.96 27.44 -20.32
C THR A 21 -0.19 28.27 -19.73
N LYS A 22 -1.44 27.94 -20.08
CA LYS A 22 -2.66 28.59 -19.56
C LYS A 22 -3.29 27.86 -18.40
N PHE A 23 -2.73 26.73 -17.97
CA PHE A 23 -3.20 26.05 -16.76
C PHE A 23 -2.90 26.91 -15.54
N ASP A 24 -3.95 27.51 -14.98
CA ASP A 24 -3.84 28.21 -13.73
C ASP A 24 -3.77 27.21 -12.59
N ILE A 25 -2.57 27.07 -12.03
CA ILE A 25 -2.29 26.22 -10.87
C ILE A 25 -2.25 27.01 -9.56
N SER A 26 -2.58 28.31 -9.59
CA SER A 26 -2.50 29.19 -8.42
C SER A 26 -3.47 28.79 -7.30
N GLU A 27 -4.58 28.14 -7.65
CA GLU A 27 -5.55 27.59 -6.70
C GLU A 27 -5.28 26.13 -6.29
N ILE A 28 -4.25 25.48 -6.86
CA ILE A 28 -3.85 24.13 -6.45
C ILE A 28 -3.18 24.23 -5.08
N ASN A 29 -3.92 23.83 -4.06
CA ASN A 29 -3.40 23.75 -2.70
C ASN A 29 -2.74 22.38 -2.49
N GLU A 30 -1.49 22.40 -2.03
CA GLU A 30 -0.83 21.19 -1.55
C GLU A 30 -1.61 20.66 -0.35
N LYS A 31 -2.25 19.50 -0.52
CA LYS A 31 -2.95 18.83 0.57
C LYS A 31 -2.00 17.85 1.24
N HIS A 32 -1.45 18.23 2.38
CA HIS A 32 -0.85 17.26 3.28
C HIS A 32 -1.97 16.41 3.88
N PHE A 33 -2.07 15.17 3.42
CA PHE A 33 -2.93 14.19 4.05
C PHE A 33 -2.28 13.79 5.37
N GLU A 34 -2.92 14.17 6.49
CA GLU A 34 -2.54 13.59 7.77
C GLU A 34 -2.70 12.07 7.68
N ASN A 35 -1.71 11.35 8.18
CA ASN A 35 -1.67 9.89 8.17
C ASN A 35 -2.60 9.30 9.26
N LYS A 36 -3.86 9.75 9.25
CA LYS A 36 -4.87 9.45 10.26
C LYS A 36 -5.17 7.96 10.28
N GLU A 37 -5.26 7.32 9.12
CA GLU A 37 -5.53 5.89 9.01
C GLU A 37 -4.39 5.05 9.60
N LEU A 38 -3.14 5.45 9.41
CA LEU A 38 -1.99 4.83 10.09
C LEU A 38 -2.09 4.95 11.60
N LYS A 39 -2.37 6.16 12.12
CA LYS A 39 -2.51 6.39 13.56
C LYS A 39 -3.67 5.59 14.16
N ASP A 40 -4.80 5.53 13.46
CA ASP A 40 -5.98 4.78 13.91
C ASP A 40 -5.72 3.27 13.87
N PHE A 41 -5.04 2.77 12.83
CA PHE A 41 -4.53 1.40 12.77
C PHE A 41 -3.60 1.06 13.94
N LEU A 42 -2.59 1.90 14.20
CA LEU A 42 -1.63 1.65 15.28
C LEU A 42 -2.32 1.65 16.65
N LYS A 43 -3.35 2.48 16.86
CA LYS A 43 -4.16 2.48 18.10
C LYS A 43 -4.92 1.18 18.30
N GLN A 44 -5.54 0.64 17.25
CA GLN A 44 -6.36 -0.59 17.33
C GLN A 44 -5.53 -1.90 17.20
N SER A 45 -4.29 -1.81 16.71
CA SER A 45 -3.40 -2.96 16.54
C SER A 45 -3.01 -3.60 17.88
N ASN A 46 -2.80 -4.93 17.86
CA ASN A 46 -2.23 -5.69 18.97
C ASN A 46 -0.69 -5.58 19.04
N PHE A 47 -0.14 -4.47 18.56
CA PHE A 47 1.30 -4.24 18.53
C PHE A 47 1.76 -3.70 19.87
N ASN A 48 2.94 -4.13 20.33
CA ASN A 48 3.60 -3.49 21.47
C ASN A 48 4.21 -2.15 21.04
N SER A 49 4.69 -1.34 22.00
CA SER A 49 5.20 0.00 21.70
C SER A 49 6.35 0.00 20.67
N ASN A 50 7.28 -0.95 20.77
CA ASN A 50 8.42 -1.03 19.87
C ASN A 50 7.98 -1.45 18.45
N GLU A 51 7.01 -2.34 18.34
CA GLU A 51 6.41 -2.75 17.06
C GLU A 51 5.67 -1.59 16.40
N LYS A 52 4.95 -0.76 17.17
CA LYS A 52 4.28 0.43 16.64
C LYS A 52 5.28 1.44 16.11
N GLU A 53 6.36 1.69 16.85
CA GLU A 53 7.43 2.59 16.44
C GLU A 53 8.11 2.10 15.15
N GLU A 54 8.48 0.81 15.10
CA GLU A 54 9.07 0.21 13.90
C GLU A 54 8.12 0.32 12.69
N PHE A 55 6.84 0.04 12.90
CA PHE A 55 5.84 0.13 11.83
C PHE A 55 5.70 1.57 11.32
N GLU A 56 5.62 2.55 12.22
CA GLU A 56 5.49 3.98 11.86
C GLU A 56 6.75 4.51 11.14
N GLN A 57 7.94 4.02 11.51
CA GLN A 57 9.20 4.41 10.85
C GLN A 57 9.36 3.82 9.44
N LYS A 58 8.76 2.66 9.18
CA LYS A 58 8.94 1.90 7.93
C LYS A 58 7.79 2.05 6.96
N ILE A 59 6.57 2.29 7.46
CA ILE A 59 5.36 2.35 6.65
C ILE A 59 4.86 3.78 6.58
N ASN A 60 4.99 4.37 5.38
CA ASN A 60 4.66 5.77 5.13
C ASN A 60 3.16 6.06 5.15
N HIS A 61 2.32 5.11 4.77
CA HIS A 61 0.86 5.25 4.81
C HIS A 61 0.21 3.86 4.79
N THR A 62 -1.04 3.81 5.21
CA THR A 62 -1.86 2.60 5.13
C THR A 62 -3.32 3.01 4.95
N TYR A 63 -4.13 2.10 4.42
CA TYR A 63 -5.58 2.24 4.33
C TYR A 63 -6.27 0.90 4.52
N SER A 64 -7.52 0.94 5.00
CA SER A 64 -8.27 -0.27 5.28
C SER A 64 -8.86 -0.89 4.01
N ILE A 65 -8.63 -2.18 3.81
CA ILE A 65 -9.21 -3.01 2.76
C ILE A 65 -10.15 -3.99 3.44
N LYS A 66 -11.46 -3.86 3.17
CA LYS A 66 -12.50 -4.71 3.77
C LYS A 66 -12.92 -5.77 2.77
N LEU A 67 -12.69 -7.03 3.12
CA LEU A 67 -12.98 -8.21 2.31
C LEU A 67 -13.88 -9.17 3.10
N GLN A 68 -14.43 -10.18 2.44
CA GLN A 68 -15.22 -11.21 3.13
C GLN A 68 -14.36 -11.99 4.14
N ASP A 69 -13.07 -12.14 3.84
CA ASP A 69 -12.09 -12.84 4.68
C ASP A 69 -11.62 -12.03 5.90
N GLY A 70 -11.87 -10.72 5.94
CA GLY A 70 -11.46 -9.86 7.04
C GLY A 70 -11.16 -8.41 6.67
N ILE A 71 -10.61 -7.68 7.63
CA ILE A 71 -10.14 -6.31 7.45
C ILE A 71 -8.62 -6.32 7.45
N PHE A 72 -8.05 -5.81 6.36
CA PHE A 72 -6.62 -5.73 6.12
C PHE A 72 -6.20 -4.26 5.99
N PHE A 73 -4.92 -3.99 6.22
CA PHE A 73 -4.33 -2.67 6.15
C PHE A 73 -3.20 -2.69 5.14
N TYR A 74 -3.31 -1.87 4.10
CA TYR A 74 -2.31 -1.76 3.04
C TYR A 74 -0.92 -1.49 3.60
N ILE A 75 0.09 -2.21 3.12
CA ILE A 75 1.49 -1.95 3.43
C ILE A 75 2.21 -1.44 2.18
N ASP A 76 2.18 -2.25 1.13
CA ASP A 76 2.88 -1.95 -0.11
C ASP A 76 2.25 -2.70 -1.28
N ASN A 77 2.55 -2.27 -2.50
CA ASN A 77 2.13 -2.98 -3.69
C ASN A 77 3.16 -4.03 -4.09
N ILE A 78 2.67 -5.14 -4.61
CA ILE A 78 3.44 -6.14 -5.32
C ILE A 78 3.07 -6.03 -6.80
N GLU A 79 3.88 -6.59 -7.70
CA GLU A 79 3.65 -6.50 -9.14
C GLU A 79 2.21 -6.85 -9.55
N ASN A 80 1.74 -6.29 -10.67
CA ASN A 80 0.44 -6.59 -11.29
C ASN A 80 -0.82 -6.25 -10.46
N GLY A 81 -0.70 -5.32 -9.50
CA GLY A 81 -1.85 -4.88 -8.70
C GLY A 81 -2.15 -5.76 -7.48
N ASP A 82 -1.30 -6.76 -7.23
CA ASP A 82 -1.31 -7.50 -5.98
C ASP A 82 -0.81 -6.61 -4.84
N VAL A 83 -1.29 -6.86 -3.63
CA VAL A 83 -1.03 -5.96 -2.49
C VAL A 83 -0.56 -6.75 -1.30
N LEU A 84 0.47 -6.24 -0.63
CA LEU A 84 0.86 -6.68 0.69
C LEU A 84 0.05 -5.92 1.74
N ALA A 85 -0.57 -6.65 2.65
CA ALA A 85 -1.39 -6.08 3.71
C ALA A 85 -1.18 -6.78 5.05
N VAL A 86 -1.61 -6.15 6.14
CA VAL A 86 -1.51 -6.70 7.50
C VAL A 86 -2.86 -6.64 8.21
N ASP A 87 -3.15 -7.61 9.07
CA ASP A 87 -4.30 -7.54 9.99
C ASP A 87 -3.93 -6.83 11.31
N ILE A 88 -4.94 -6.58 12.16
CA ILE A 88 -4.70 -5.97 13.48
C ILE A 88 -3.85 -6.83 14.42
N ALA A 89 -3.72 -8.14 14.14
CA ALA A 89 -2.90 -9.06 14.90
C ALA A 89 -1.45 -9.11 14.39
N GLY A 90 -1.15 -8.47 13.26
CA GLY A 90 0.19 -8.38 12.69
C GLY A 90 0.53 -9.51 11.72
N ASN A 91 -0.44 -10.35 11.35
CA ASN A 91 -0.21 -11.32 10.29
C ASN A 91 -0.20 -10.58 8.94
N CYS A 92 0.76 -10.94 8.09
CA CYS A 92 0.94 -10.33 6.79
C CYS A 92 0.38 -11.24 5.69
N TYR A 93 -0.33 -10.64 4.75
CA TYR A 93 -1.07 -11.30 3.68
C TYR A 93 -0.72 -10.69 2.33
N LEU A 94 -0.66 -11.55 1.31
CA LEU A 94 -0.71 -11.17 -0.09
C LEU A 94 -2.16 -11.24 -0.56
N LEU A 95 -2.67 -10.10 -1.02
CA LEU A 95 -3.98 -9.96 -1.64
C LEU A 95 -3.78 -9.96 -3.16
N ILE A 96 -4.08 -11.09 -3.78
CA ILE A 96 -3.93 -11.28 -5.23
C ILE A 96 -5.20 -10.80 -5.91
N HIS A 97 -5.06 -9.98 -6.96
CA HIS A 97 -6.22 -9.41 -7.66
C HIS A 97 -6.90 -10.43 -8.59
N ASP A 98 -6.12 -11.20 -9.37
CA ASP A 98 -6.63 -12.06 -10.44
C ASP A 98 -5.96 -13.46 -10.51
N PRO A 99 -6.70 -14.56 -10.26
CA PRO A 99 -8.00 -14.59 -9.60
C PRO A 99 -7.87 -14.13 -8.15
N TYR A 100 -8.90 -13.46 -7.64
CA TYR A 100 -8.91 -12.95 -6.26
C TYR A 100 -8.56 -14.05 -5.24
N LYS A 101 -7.47 -13.86 -4.49
CA LYS A 101 -7.02 -14.77 -3.43
C LYS A 101 -6.39 -14.00 -2.27
N VAL A 102 -6.63 -14.48 -1.06
CA VAL A 102 -5.98 -14.00 0.16
C VAL A 102 -5.02 -15.08 0.65
N ILE A 103 -3.72 -14.78 0.69
CA ILE A 103 -2.69 -15.73 1.12
C ILE A 103 -1.95 -15.16 2.31
N LYS A 104 -1.96 -15.85 3.44
CA LYS A 104 -1.10 -15.49 4.58
C LYS A 104 0.35 -15.83 4.25
N ILE A 105 1.23 -14.84 4.28
CA ILE A 105 2.65 -15.01 3.95
C ILE A 105 3.51 -15.08 5.21
N TYR A 106 3.20 -14.26 6.21
CA TYR A 106 3.96 -14.19 7.47
C TYR A 106 3.03 -14.13 8.67
N ASN A 107 3.45 -14.77 9.77
CA ASN A 107 2.93 -14.43 11.08
C ASN A 107 3.52 -13.10 11.59
N LYS A 108 3.06 -12.62 12.73
CA LYS A 108 3.51 -11.35 13.33
C LYS A 108 5.02 -11.26 13.54
N GLU A 109 5.63 -12.29 14.10
CA GLU A 109 7.07 -12.29 14.41
C GLU A 109 7.90 -12.25 13.13
N GLU A 110 7.54 -13.07 12.14
CA GLU A 110 8.16 -13.07 10.82
C GLU A 110 8.00 -11.72 10.14
N PHE A 111 6.78 -11.15 10.15
CA PHE A 111 6.50 -9.85 9.55
C PHE A 111 7.43 -8.76 10.09
N PHE A 112 7.50 -8.61 11.42
CA PHE A 112 8.38 -7.61 12.02
C PHE A 112 9.87 -7.90 11.82
N SER A 113 10.27 -9.17 11.73
CA SER A 113 11.65 -9.54 11.38
C SER A 113 12.02 -9.06 9.97
N LYS A 114 11.13 -9.29 8.98
CA LYS A 114 11.33 -8.86 7.59
C LYS A 114 11.25 -7.35 7.42
N LEU A 115 10.35 -6.69 8.15
CA LEU A 115 10.22 -5.23 8.16
C LEU A 115 11.51 -4.56 8.68
N LYS A 116 12.06 -5.06 9.80
CA LYS A 116 13.33 -4.57 10.37
C LYS A 116 14.51 -4.74 9.42
N ALA A 117 14.55 -5.87 8.72
CA ALA A 117 15.60 -6.19 7.77
C ALA A 117 15.47 -5.47 6.42
N ASN A 118 14.44 -4.64 6.20
CA ASN A 118 14.12 -4.02 4.90
C ASN A 118 14.03 -5.05 3.75
N SER A 119 13.55 -6.26 4.06
CA SER A 119 13.50 -7.38 3.12
C SER A 119 12.07 -7.81 2.79
N LEU A 120 11.07 -7.19 3.43
CA LEU A 120 9.67 -7.61 3.37
C LEU A 120 9.14 -7.82 1.94
N VAL A 121 9.28 -6.83 1.07
CA VAL A 121 8.76 -6.91 -0.32
C VAL A 121 9.54 -7.95 -1.12
N LYS A 122 10.88 -7.85 -1.11
CA LYS A 122 11.75 -8.78 -1.84
C LYS A 122 11.50 -10.24 -1.44
N ASP A 123 11.50 -10.54 -0.15
CA ASP A 123 11.32 -11.89 0.36
C ASP A 123 9.89 -12.39 0.11
N THR A 124 8.90 -11.50 0.07
CA THR A 124 7.53 -11.89 -0.31
C THR A 124 7.44 -12.29 -1.77
N ILE A 125 8.08 -11.55 -2.68
CA ILE A 125 8.12 -11.89 -4.11
C ILE A 125 8.80 -13.24 -4.30
N GLU A 126 9.98 -13.46 -3.71
CA GLU A 126 10.70 -14.74 -3.80
C GLU A 126 9.87 -15.91 -3.24
N LYS A 127 9.18 -15.68 -2.11
CA LYS A 127 8.31 -16.69 -1.49
C LYS A 127 7.06 -16.97 -2.35
N TYR A 128 6.49 -15.96 -2.98
CA TYR A 128 5.33 -16.11 -3.86
C TYR A 128 5.68 -16.84 -5.15
N ASP A 129 6.80 -16.48 -5.80
CA ASP A 129 7.30 -17.16 -7.00
C ASP A 129 7.58 -18.64 -6.73
N TYR A 130 8.11 -18.96 -5.55
CA TYR A 130 8.25 -20.36 -5.13
C TYR A 130 6.89 -21.07 -5.05
N TYR A 131 5.86 -20.45 -4.47
CA TYR A 131 4.53 -21.08 -4.39
C TYR A 131 3.85 -21.20 -5.75
N SER A 132 3.94 -20.19 -6.62
CA SER A 132 3.31 -20.21 -7.94
C SER A 132 3.91 -21.29 -8.87
N GLN A 133 5.18 -21.66 -8.66
CA GLN A 133 5.86 -22.72 -9.40
C GLN A 133 5.64 -24.14 -8.85
N ASN A 134 5.13 -24.28 -7.63
CA ASN A 134 4.96 -25.56 -6.94
C ASN A 134 3.49 -25.91 -6.60
N ILE A 135 2.54 -25.25 -7.28
CA ILE A 135 1.09 -25.56 -7.25
C ILE A 135 0.68 -26.25 -8.54
#